data_AF-A0A2I0XB53-F1
#
_entry.id   AF-A0A2I0XB53-F1
#
_cell.length_a   1.000
_cell.length_b   1.000
_cell.length_c   1.000
_cell.angle_alpha   90.00
_cell.angle_beta   90.00
_cell.angle_gamma   90.00
#
_symmetry.space_group_name_H-M   'P 1'
#
loop_
_entity.id
_entity.type
_entity.pdbx_description
1 polymer ?
#
loop_
_entity_poly.entity_id
_entity_poly.type
_entity_poly.pdbx_seq_one_letter_code
_entity_poly.pdbx_strand_id
1 'polypeptide(L)'
;MIGSLLYLTASRPDIMFSVCLCAKFQADPKESHLTAVKRIFRYIFGTQGLGIWYPRHSTSFKIIGFSYSDFAGCKVDRKSTSGTCQFIGQSLVSWSSRKQNSIALSTAEAEYIALGSYVAQVLWLKQQVLDLGFIFEMSKGGVVLGCVLYHTAIF
;
A
#
# COMPACT_ATOMS: atom_id res chain seq x y z
N MET A 1 -0.07 -20.22 -6.98
CA MET A 1 1.10 -19.36 -6.69
C MET A 1 0.69 -17.93 -6.37
N ILE A 2 -0.06 -17.23 -7.24
CA ILE A 2 -0.46 -15.83 -6.97
C ILE A 2 -1.44 -15.72 -5.81
N GLY A 3 -2.43 -16.60 -5.71
CA GLY A 3 -3.39 -16.59 -4.58
C GLY A 3 -2.73 -16.72 -3.20
N SER A 4 -1.74 -17.59 -3.06
CA SER A 4 -0.97 -17.73 -1.80
C SER A 4 -0.14 -16.49 -1.50
N LEU A 5 0.39 -15.81 -2.52
CA LEU A 5 1.09 -14.55 -2.34
C LEU A 5 0.14 -13.42 -1.95
N LEU A 6 -1.06 -13.36 -2.55
CA LEU A 6 -2.10 -12.40 -2.18
C LEU A 6 -2.50 -12.57 -0.71
N TYR A 7 -2.62 -13.80 -0.22
CA TYR A 7 -2.84 -14.05 1.20
C TYR A 7 -1.71 -13.48 2.07
N LEU A 8 -0.45 -13.69 1.68
CA LEU A 8 0.71 -13.17 2.41
C LEU A 8 0.75 -11.64 2.48
N THR A 9 0.22 -10.92 1.48
CA THR A 9 0.19 -9.44 1.49
C THR A 9 -0.56 -8.85 2.69
N ALA A 10 -1.44 -9.62 3.34
CA ALA A 10 -2.13 -9.21 4.57
C ALA A 10 -1.22 -9.14 5.80
N SER A 11 -0.03 -9.74 5.75
CA SER A 11 0.99 -9.69 6.81
C SER A 11 2.31 -9.04 6.36
N ARG A 12 2.51 -8.96 5.04
CA ARG A 12 3.74 -8.49 4.39
C ARG A 12 3.44 -7.36 3.41
N PRO A 13 3.38 -6.10 3.88
CA PRO A 13 3.10 -4.93 3.02
C PRO A 13 4.18 -4.71 1.97
N ASP A 14 5.43 -5.08 2.27
CA ASP A 14 6.63 -4.96 1.45
C ASP A 14 6.54 -5.68 0.10
N ILE A 15 5.79 -6.79 0.01
CA ILE A 15 5.61 -7.52 -1.25
C ILE A 15 4.35 -7.10 -2.01
N MET A 16 3.48 -6.26 -1.43
CA MET A 16 2.13 -6.02 -1.94
C MET A 16 2.15 -5.48 -3.37
N PHE A 17 2.94 -4.45 -3.66
CA PHE A 17 3.00 -3.87 -5.00
C PHE A 17 3.41 -4.90 -6.05
N SER A 18 4.48 -5.65 -5.77
CA SER A 18 5.01 -6.68 -6.67
C SER A 18 4.00 -7.80 -6.94
N VAL A 19 3.29 -8.26 -5.89
CA VAL A 19 2.26 -9.31 -6.00
C VAL A 19 1.05 -8.80 -6.77
N CYS A 20 0.53 -7.60 -6.44
CA CYS A 20 -0.58 -6.97 -7.14
C CYS A 20 -0.26 -6.73 -8.63
N LEU A 21 0.99 -6.40 -8.97
CA LEU A 21 1.41 -6.26 -10.36
C LEU A 21 1.39 -7.60 -11.10
N CYS A 22 1.91 -8.67 -10.49
CA CYS A 22 1.90 -10.01 -11.09
C CYS A 22 0.49 -10.57 -11.25
N ALA A 23 -0.41 -10.28 -10.29
CA ALA A 23 -1.80 -10.73 -10.32
C ALA A 23 -2.59 -10.21 -11.55
N LYS A 24 -2.20 -9.06 -12.11
CA LYS A 24 -2.84 -8.50 -13.32
C LYS A 24 -2.68 -9.41 -14.54
N PHE A 25 -1.61 -10.20 -14.60
CA PHE A 25 -1.29 -11.08 -15.71
C PHE A 25 -1.65 -12.54 -15.42
N GLN A 26 -2.48 -12.81 -14.40
CA GLN A 26 -2.87 -14.17 -14.04
C GLN A 26 -3.70 -14.86 -15.13
N ALA A 27 -4.47 -14.09 -15.92
CA ALA A 27 -5.31 -14.63 -16.99
C ALA A 27 -4.50 -15.12 -18.20
N ASP A 28 -3.35 -14.49 -18.49
CA ASP A 28 -2.43 -14.85 -19.57
C ASP A 28 -0.96 -14.69 -19.10
N PRO A 29 -0.45 -15.65 -18.31
CA PRO A 29 0.88 -15.56 -17.73
C PRO A 29 1.97 -15.89 -18.76
N LYS A 30 3.02 -15.08 -18.77
CA LYS A 30 4.25 -15.25 -19.58
C LYS A 30 5.42 -15.71 -18.72
N GLU A 31 6.46 -16.26 -19.34
CA GLU A 31 7.67 -16.71 -18.62
C GLU A 31 8.35 -15.60 -17.80
N SER A 32 8.27 -14.36 -18.28
CA SER A 32 8.75 -13.18 -17.56
C SER A 32 8.00 -12.97 -16.23
N HIS A 33 6.68 -13.15 -16.22
CA HIS A 33 5.85 -13.07 -15.01
C HIS A 33 6.16 -14.21 -14.04
N LEU A 34 6.36 -15.43 -14.55
CA LEU A 34 6.76 -16.58 -13.72
C LEU A 34 8.14 -16.36 -13.07
N THR A 35 9.07 -15.76 -13.81
CA THR A 35 10.39 -15.38 -13.27
C THR A 35 10.27 -14.32 -12.17
N ALA A 36 9.40 -13.33 -12.35
CA ALA A 36 9.13 -12.33 -11.31
C ALA A 36 8.53 -12.95 -10.05
N VAL A 37 7.55 -13.84 -10.19
CA VAL A 37 6.95 -14.58 -9.06
C VAL A 37 7.99 -15.41 -8.32
N LYS A 38 8.89 -16.11 -9.04
CA LYS A 38 10.01 -16.84 -8.41
C LYS A 38 10.95 -15.93 -7.62
N ARG A 39 11.19 -14.69 -8.08
CA ARG A 39 11.97 -13.69 -7.33
C ARG A 39 11.27 -13.30 -6.03
N ILE A 40 9.95 -13.11 -6.05
CA ILE A 40 9.15 -12.80 -4.85
C ILE A 40 9.28 -13.94 -3.84
N PHE A 41 9.16 -15.20 -4.26
CA PHE A 41 9.35 -16.34 -3.36
C PHE A 41 10.75 -16.41 -2.74
N ARG A 42 11.81 -16.14 -3.53
CA ARG A 42 13.18 -16.08 -3.00
C ARG A 42 13.36 -14.95 -1.99
N TYR A 43 12.78 -13.78 -2.27
CA TYR A 43 12.81 -12.66 -1.35
C TYR A 43 12.13 -13.00 -0.03
N ILE A 44 10.93 -13.61 -0.08
CA ILE A 44 10.19 -14.05 1.11
C ILE A 44 11.02 -15.05 1.93
N PHE A 45 11.65 -16.01 1.26
CA PHE A 45 12.50 -17.00 1.91
C PHE A 45 13.72 -16.38 2.59
N GLY A 46 14.35 -15.37 1.95
CA GLY A 46 15.47 -14.64 2.54
C GLY A 46 15.09 -13.66 3.66
N THR A 47 13.80 -13.34 3.82
CA THR A 47 13.29 -12.32 4.76
C THR A 47 12.21 -12.88 5.67
N GLN A 48 12.36 -14.13 6.11
CA GLN A 48 11.39 -14.78 7.01
C GLN A 48 11.26 -14.09 8.37
N GLY A 49 12.31 -13.41 8.83
CA GLY A 49 12.30 -12.63 10.07
C GLY A 49 11.65 -11.24 9.94
N LEU A 50 11.27 -10.81 8.72
CA LEU A 50 10.64 -9.52 8.49
C LEU A 50 9.12 -9.65 8.66
N GLY A 51 8.55 -8.83 9.53
CA GLY A 51 7.12 -8.81 9.80
C GLY A 51 6.68 -7.51 10.45
N ILE A 52 5.36 -7.34 10.58
CA ILE A 52 4.77 -6.17 11.23
C ILE A 52 4.90 -6.34 12.74
N TRP A 53 5.41 -5.31 13.41
CA TRP A 53 5.58 -5.28 14.85
C TRP A 53 4.65 -4.25 15.48
N TYR A 54 3.93 -4.68 16.52
CA TYR A 54 2.99 -3.85 17.28
C TYR A 54 3.51 -3.68 18.72
N PRO A 55 4.08 -2.52 19.08
CA PRO A 55 4.51 -2.24 20.45
C PRO A 55 3.31 -2.23 21.42
N ARG A 56 3.44 -2.95 22.54
CA ARG A 56 2.44 -3.01 23.63
C ARG A 56 2.18 -1.65 24.28
N HIS A 57 3.20 -0.79 24.34
CA HIS A 57 3.13 0.54 24.96
C HIS A 57 3.38 1.60 23.90
N SER A 58 2.32 2.00 23.20
CA SER A 58 2.37 3.15 22.30
C SER A 58 1.85 4.38 23.07
N THR A 59 2.72 5.35 23.32
CA THR A 59 2.41 6.55 24.11
C THR A 59 1.44 7.51 23.40
N SER A 60 1.22 7.35 22.08
CA SER A 60 0.32 8.21 21.31
C SER A 60 -0.62 7.42 20.38
N PHE A 61 -1.93 7.58 20.59
CA PHE A 61 -2.98 7.15 19.68
C PHE A 61 -3.23 8.25 18.64
N LYS A 62 -2.29 8.39 17.72
CA LYS A 62 -2.38 9.34 16.61
C LYS A 62 -2.50 8.58 15.31
N ILE A 63 -3.53 8.88 14.52
CA ILE A 63 -3.67 8.32 13.18
C ILE A 63 -2.78 9.13 12.23
N ILE A 64 -1.85 8.46 11.56
CA ILE A 64 -0.97 9.03 10.53
C ILE A 64 -1.20 8.21 9.27
N GLY A 65 -1.25 8.86 8.12
CA GLY A 65 -1.35 8.11 6.88
C GLY A 65 -0.66 8.82 5.72
N PHE A 66 -0.30 8.02 4.74
CA PHE A 66 0.40 8.43 3.55
C PHE A 66 -0.33 7.90 2.32
N SER A 67 -0.28 8.69 1.26
CA SER A 67 -0.80 8.35 -0.06
C SER A 67 0.32 8.51 -1.08
N TYR A 68 0.37 7.60 -2.03
CA TYR A 68 1.28 7.61 -3.16
C TYR A 68 0.50 7.37 -4.45
N SER A 69 0.97 7.93 -5.57
CA SER A 69 0.53 7.55 -6.90
C SER A 69 1.71 7.47 -7.85
N ASP A 70 1.83 6.38 -8.59
CA ASP A 70 2.66 6.37 -9.80
C ASP A 70 1.88 7.04 -10.93
N PHE A 71 2.43 8.04 -11.62
CA PHE A 71 1.77 8.60 -12.80
C PHE A 71 2.09 7.74 -14.02
N ALA A 72 1.05 7.17 -14.63
CA ALA A 72 1.16 6.33 -15.82
C ALA A 72 2.19 5.19 -15.69
N GLY A 73 2.33 4.63 -14.48
CA GLY A 73 3.33 3.60 -14.17
C GLY A 73 3.11 2.30 -14.95
N CYS A 74 1.87 1.99 -15.32
CA CYS A 74 1.57 0.87 -16.22
C CYS A 74 1.80 1.26 -17.68
N LYS A 75 2.88 0.78 -18.30
CA LYS A 75 3.17 1.05 -19.73
C LYS A 75 2.14 0.44 -20.69
N VAL A 76 1.40 -0.59 -20.26
CA VAL A 76 0.39 -1.28 -21.09
C VAL A 76 -0.87 -0.42 -21.22
N ASP A 77 -1.46 -0.04 -20.08
CA ASP A 77 -2.77 0.65 -20.08
C ASP A 77 -2.69 2.13 -19.73
N ARG A 78 -1.48 2.65 -19.47
CA ARG A 78 -1.19 4.02 -19.00
C ARG A 78 -1.92 4.43 -17.70
N LYS A 79 -2.57 3.47 -17.03
CA LYS A 79 -3.22 3.66 -15.74
C LYS A 79 -2.17 3.74 -14.62
N SER A 80 -2.41 4.70 -13.73
CA SER A 80 -1.67 4.91 -12.50
C SER A 80 -1.98 3.84 -11.44
N THR A 81 -1.09 3.65 -10.49
CA THR A 81 -1.27 2.82 -9.30
C THR A 81 -1.26 3.73 -8.07
N SER A 82 -2.34 3.65 -7.30
CA SER A 82 -2.44 4.31 -5.99
C SER A 82 -1.94 3.39 -4.89
N GLY A 83 -1.04 3.90 -4.06
CA GLY A 83 -0.58 3.28 -2.83
C GLY A 83 -1.09 4.05 -1.61
N THR A 84 -1.50 3.35 -0.57
CA THR A 84 -1.83 3.95 0.72
C THR A 84 -1.21 3.16 1.86
N CYS A 85 -0.83 3.85 2.93
CA CYS A 85 -0.51 3.23 4.21
C CYS A 85 -1.01 4.10 5.37
N GLN A 86 -1.58 3.45 6.38
CA GLN A 86 -2.12 4.08 7.57
C GLN A 86 -1.52 3.45 8.82
N PHE A 87 -1.10 4.32 9.73
CA PHE A 87 -0.48 4.01 10.99
C PHE A 87 -1.35 4.52 12.14
N ILE A 88 -1.36 3.76 13.23
CA ILE A 88 -1.85 4.21 14.53
C ILE A 88 -0.63 4.24 15.47
N GLY A 89 -0.23 5.45 15.88
CA GLY A 89 1.05 5.66 16.54
C GLY A 89 2.20 5.28 15.62
N GLN A 90 3.01 4.29 16.03
CA GLN A 90 4.11 3.75 15.23
C GLN A 90 3.73 2.46 14.47
N SER A 91 2.51 1.96 14.68
CA SER A 91 2.08 0.67 14.15
C SER A 91 1.38 0.81 12.82
N LEU A 92 1.81 0.07 11.79
CA LEU A 92 1.10 0.00 10.51
C LEU A 92 -0.17 -0.84 10.66
N VAL A 93 -1.33 -0.28 10.32
CA VAL A 93 -2.64 -0.94 10.53
C VAL A 93 -3.33 -1.27 9.22
N SER A 94 -3.17 -0.42 8.20
CA SER A 94 -3.78 -0.64 6.89
C SER A 94 -2.83 -0.20 5.79
N TRP A 95 -2.86 -0.92 4.68
CA TRP A 95 -2.10 -0.60 3.48
C TRP A 95 -2.84 -1.13 2.26
N SER A 96 -2.71 -0.43 1.13
CA SER A 96 -3.25 -0.92 -0.14
C SER A 96 -2.43 -0.45 -1.33
N SER A 97 -2.31 -1.30 -2.36
CA SER A 97 -1.77 -0.92 -3.66
C SER A 97 -2.79 -1.35 -4.70
N ARG A 98 -3.39 -0.37 -5.38
CA ARG A 98 -4.48 -0.58 -6.31
C ARG A 98 -4.25 0.19 -7.58
N LYS A 99 -4.48 -0.46 -8.71
CA LYS A 99 -4.53 0.21 -10.01
C LYS A 99 -5.74 1.15 -10.05
N GLN A 100 -5.55 2.38 -10.48
CA GLN A 100 -6.64 3.33 -10.67
C GLN A 100 -7.59 2.85 -11.77
N ASN A 101 -8.88 3.13 -11.62
CA ASN A 101 -9.88 2.71 -12.61
C ASN A 101 -9.84 3.61 -13.86
N SER A 102 -9.62 4.91 -13.67
CA SER A 102 -9.42 5.90 -14.73
C SER A 102 -7.95 6.04 -15.11
N ILE A 103 -7.72 6.62 -16.29
CA ILE A 103 -6.39 7.07 -16.75
C ILE A 103 -6.28 8.54 -16.36
N ALA A 104 -5.32 8.87 -15.51
CA ALA A 104 -5.03 10.26 -15.16
C ALA A 104 -4.31 10.95 -16.33
N LEU A 105 -4.68 12.19 -16.63
CA LEU A 105 -4.08 13.02 -17.66
C LEU A 105 -2.90 13.85 -17.14
N SER A 106 -2.75 13.95 -15.82
CA SER A 106 -1.63 14.62 -15.16
C SER A 106 -1.20 13.90 -13.88
N THR A 107 0.00 14.21 -13.39
CA THR A 107 0.47 13.75 -12.08
C THR A 107 -0.44 14.22 -10.96
N ALA A 108 -0.88 15.49 -11.01
CA ALA A 108 -1.79 16.08 -10.02
C ALA A 108 -3.13 15.35 -9.96
N GLU A 109 -3.69 14.96 -11.11
CA GLU A 109 -4.93 14.19 -11.16
C GLU A 109 -4.75 12.78 -10.56
N ALA A 110 -3.63 12.11 -10.86
CA ALA A 110 -3.32 10.80 -10.29
C ALA A 110 -3.18 10.87 -8.76
N GLU A 111 -2.52 11.92 -8.26
CA GLU A 111 -2.37 12.20 -6.83
C GLU A 111 -3.73 12.47 -6.18
N TYR A 112 -4.60 13.25 -6.82
CA TYR A 112 -5.94 13.56 -6.32
C TYR A 112 -6.82 12.30 -6.19
N ILE A 113 -6.78 11.41 -7.19
CA ILE A 113 -7.49 10.12 -7.15
C ILE A 113 -6.96 9.24 -5.99
N ALA A 114 -5.65 9.20 -5.80
CA ALA A 114 -5.04 8.47 -4.69
C ALA A 114 -5.44 9.06 -3.33
N LEU A 115 -5.44 10.38 -3.22
CA LEU A 115 -5.86 11.11 -2.02
C LEU A 115 -7.33 10.85 -1.67
N GLY A 116 -8.24 10.82 -2.66
CA GLY A 116 -9.65 10.50 -2.42
C GLY A 116 -9.84 9.11 -1.78
N SER A 117 -9.13 8.11 -2.30
CA SER A 117 -9.14 6.75 -1.75
C SER A 117 -8.53 6.69 -0.34
N TYR A 118 -7.45 7.44 -0.13
CA TYR A 118 -6.78 7.57 1.16
C TYR A 118 -7.69 8.19 2.23
N VAL A 119 -8.36 9.30 1.92
CA VAL A 119 -9.27 9.99 2.85
C VAL A 119 -10.42 9.10 3.24
N ALA A 120 -11.01 8.36 2.28
CA ALA A 120 -12.08 7.40 2.57
C ALA A 120 -11.62 6.31 3.57
N GLN A 121 -10.42 5.75 3.38
CA GLN A 121 -9.85 4.76 4.31
C GLN A 121 -9.59 5.34 5.71
N VAL A 122 -9.05 6.56 5.79
CA VAL A 122 -8.78 7.22 7.07
C VAL A 122 -10.08 7.56 7.81
N LEU A 123 -11.11 8.02 7.09
CA LEU A 123 -12.42 8.30 7.68
C LEU A 123 -13.07 7.03 8.22
N TRP A 124 -12.98 5.92 7.47
CA TRP A 124 -13.46 4.63 7.93
C TRP A 124 -12.69 4.13 9.17
N LEU A 125 -11.36 4.25 9.17
CA LEU A 125 -10.52 3.88 10.32
C LEU A 125 -10.87 4.73 11.55
N LYS A 126 -11.09 6.03 11.36
CA LYS A 126 -11.57 6.93 12.42
C LYS A 126 -12.88 6.42 13.01
N GLN A 127 -13.87 6.11 12.18
CA GLN A 127 -15.15 5.62 12.70
C GLN A 127 -15.00 4.33 13.50
N GLN A 128 -14.23 3.37 12.99
CA GLN A 128 -13.98 2.10 13.68
C GLN A 128 -13.31 2.27 15.04
N VAL A 129 -12.33 3.16 15.15
CA VAL A 129 -11.63 3.38 16.43
C VAL A 129 -12.55 4.10 17.43
N LEU A 130 -13.44 4.98 16.96
CA LEU A 130 -14.47 5.60 17.80
C LEU A 130 -15.50 4.57 18.30
N ASP A 131 -15.94 3.66 17.43
CA ASP A 131 -16.90 2.61 17.79
C ASP A 131 -16.33 1.62 18.83
N LEU A 132 -15.00 1.43 18.84
CA LEU A 132 -14.28 0.67 19.86
C LEU A 132 -14.09 1.43 21.19
N GLY A 133 -14.54 2.69 21.28
CA GLY A 133 -14.48 3.51 22.50
C GLY A 133 -13.14 4.24 22.72
N PHE A 134 -12.26 4.28 21.72
CA PHE A 134 -11.00 5.02 21.83
C PHE A 134 -11.14 6.45 21.31
N ILE A 135 -10.63 7.41 22.09
CA ILE A 135 -10.54 8.83 21.69
C ILE A 135 -9.14 9.09 21.14
N PHE A 136 -9.05 9.75 20.00
CA PHE A 136 -7.78 10.06 19.34
C PHE A 136 -7.82 11.41 18.64
N GLU A 137 -6.65 12.01 18.49
CA GLU A 137 -6.48 13.22 17.69
C GLU A 137 -6.02 12.85 16.28
N MET A 138 -6.75 13.37 15.28
CA MET A 138 -6.23 13.45 13.93
C MET A 138 -5.19 14.57 13.91
N SER A 139 -3.92 14.22 13.96
CA SER A 139 -2.92 15.17 13.54
C SER A 139 -3.00 15.32 12.03
N LYS A 140 -2.81 16.55 11.56
CA LYS A 140 -2.61 16.88 10.15
C LYS A 140 -1.37 16.12 9.63
N GLY A 141 -1.54 14.86 9.26
CA GLY A 141 -0.54 14.08 8.55
C GLY A 141 -0.30 14.81 7.24
N GLY A 142 0.91 15.34 7.06
CA GLY A 142 1.30 16.00 5.84
C GLY A 142 1.06 15.06 4.67
N VAL A 143 0.35 15.54 3.65
CA VAL A 143 0.37 14.94 2.33
C VAL A 143 1.84 15.04 1.88
N VAL A 144 2.58 13.94 1.98
CA VAL A 144 3.90 13.87 1.35
C VAL A 144 3.63 13.75 -0.14
N LEU A 145 3.44 14.91 -0.78
CA LEU A 145 3.57 15.15 -2.21
C LEU A 145 5.04 14.92 -2.57
N GLY A 146 5.43 13.65 -2.62
CA GLY A 146 6.82 13.26 -2.80
C GLY A 146 6.90 12.09 -3.76
N CYS A 147 7.26 12.40 -5.01
CA CYS A 147 7.70 11.48 -6.05
C CYS A 147 9.02 10.74 -5.69
N VAL A 148 9.35 10.57 -4.40
CA VAL A 148 10.60 9.96 -3.94
C VAL A 148 10.35 9.12 -2.69
N LEU A 149 9.85 7.90 -2.88
CA LEU A 149 10.11 6.78 -1.97
C LEU A 149 10.64 5.60 -2.78
N TYR A 150 11.63 5.85 -3.65
CA TYR A 150 12.43 4.78 -4.24
C TYR A 150 13.68 4.44 -3.41
N HIS A 151 13.96 5.18 -2.32
CA HIS A 151 15.24 5.02 -1.61
C HIS A 151 15.19 4.53 -0.17
N THR A 152 14.01 4.26 0.39
CA THR A 152 13.86 3.51 1.63
C THR A 152 12.70 2.54 1.48
N ALA A 153 13.06 1.27 1.29
CA ALA A 153 12.19 0.13 1.09
C ALA A 153 11.00 0.08 2.06
N ILE A 154 9.80 0.48 1.60
CA ILE A 154 8.49 0.05 2.16
C ILE A 154 7.44 -0.22 1.04
N PHE A 155 7.73 -0.03 -0.25
CA PHE A 155 6.89 -0.54 -1.36
C PHE A 155 7.71 -1.01 -2.56
#